data_AF-A0A357EP87-F1
#
_entry.id   AF-A0A357EP87-F1
#
_cell.length_a   1.000
_cell.length_b   1.000
_cell.length_c   1.000
_cell.angle_alpha   90.00
_cell.angle_beta   90.00
_cell.angle_gamma   90.00
#
_symmetry.space_group_name_H-M   'P 1'
#
loop_
_entity.id
_entity.type
_entity.pdbx_description
1 polymer ?
#
loop_
_entity_poly.entity_id
_entity_poly.type
_entity_poly.pdbx_seq_one_letter_code
_entity_poly.pdbx_strand_id
1 'polypeptide(L)' 'MYKKIAIVFVLLVLVSLPADAQCAMCRAVLESEEGGAAAKGINNGILYLMLIPYVLIGGIGYAIYRMRQKAKAEDN' A
#
# COMPACT_ATOMS: atom_id res chain seq x y z
N MET A 1 16.54 32.96 -0.31
CA MET A 1 16.41 31.52 0.04
C MET A 1 15.47 31.27 1.20
N TYR A 2 15.66 31.92 2.36
CA TYR A 2 14.82 31.73 3.55
C TYR A 2 13.32 31.91 3.32
N LYS A 3 12.88 32.86 2.48
CA LYS A 3 11.45 33.04 2.13
C LYS A 3 10.85 31.83 1.41
N LYS A 4 11.61 31.19 0.50
CA LYS A 4 11.15 29.99 -0.23
C LYS A 4 11.07 28.79 0.71
N ILE A 5 12.06 28.65 1.60
CA ILE A 5 12.08 27.62 2.64
C ILE A 5 10.89 27.79 3.58
N ALA A 6 10.59 29.03 4.01
CA ALA A 6 9.43 29.33 4.85
C ALA A 6 8.11 28.97 4.14
N ILE A 7 7.97 29.28 2.86
CA ILE A 7 6.77 28.92 2.08
C ILE A 7 6.61 27.40 1.99
N VAL A 8 7.67 26.66 1.67
CA VAL A 8 7.63 25.19 1.61
C VAL A 8 7.30 24.60 2.97
N PHE A 9 7.88 25.13 4.05
CA PHE A 9 7.61 24.68 5.40
C PHE A 9 6.14 24.90 5.80
N VAL A 10 5.57 26.07 5.48
CA VAL A 10 4.15 26.36 5.72
C VAL A 10 3.24 25.42 4.93
N LEU A 11 3.56 25.14 3.67
CA LEU A 11 2.79 24.18 2.86
C LEU A 11 2.87 22.76 3.43
N LEU A 12 4.03 22.34 3.92
CA LEU A 12 4.21 21.03 4.54
C LEU A 12 3.37 20.88 5.81
N VAL A 13 3.32 21.93 6.64
CA VAL A 13 2.49 21.98 7.85
C VAL A 13 1.00 21.91 7.51
N LEU A 14 0.56 22.65 6.49
CA LEU A 14 -0.84 22.65 6.04
C LEU A 14 -1.31 21.29 5.53
N VAL A 15 -0.45 20.54 4.82
CA VAL A 15 -0.75 19.17 4.34
C VAL A 15 -0.68 18.14 5.47
N SER A 16 0.05 18.43 6.55
CA SER A 16 0.15 17.56 7.73
C SER A 16 -0.97 17.76 8.75
N LEU A 17 -1.82 18.79 8.56
CA LEU A 17 -3.02 18.93 9.38
C LEU A 17 -3.86 17.65 9.22
N PRO A 18 -4.48 17.15 10.30
CA PRO A 18 -5.41 16.05 10.20
C PRO A 18 -6.61 16.54 9.37
N ALA A 19 -6.57 16.32 8.07
CA ALA A 19 -7.79 16.19 7.29
C ALA A 19 -8.49 14.98 7.91
N ASP A 20 -9.75 15.13 8.32
CA ASP A 20 -10.55 14.01 8.80
C ASP A 20 -10.29 12.83 7.88
N ALA A 21 -9.69 11.79 8.42
CA ALA A 21 -9.58 10.55 7.69
C ALA A 21 -11.04 10.21 7.35
N GLN A 22 -11.39 10.29 6.07
CA GLN A 22 -12.69 9.81 5.57
C GLN A 22 -12.97 8.38 6.07
N CYS A 23 -11.97 7.68 6.60
CA CYS A 23 -12.03 6.47 7.39
C CYS A 23 -13.07 6.45 8.52
N ALA A 24 -13.33 7.53 9.29
CA ALA A 24 -14.36 7.48 10.33
C ALA A 24 -15.79 7.53 9.74
N MET A 25 -15.97 8.26 8.63
CA MET A 25 -17.24 8.35 7.91
C MET A 25 -17.51 7.08 7.08
N CYS A 26 -16.48 6.58 6.39
CA CYS A 26 -16.53 5.31 5.66
C CYS A 26 -16.84 4.16 6.60
N ARG A 27 -16.19 4.10 7.78
CA ARG A 27 -16.46 3.05 8.76
C ARG A 27 -17.89 3.12 9.31
N ALA A 28 -18.39 4.32 9.62
CA ALA A 28 -19.78 4.49 10.06
C ALA A 28 -20.79 4.08 8.97
N VAL A 29 -20.55 4.43 7.70
CA VAL A 29 -21.41 4.00 6.57
C VAL A 29 -21.35 2.47 6.37
N LEU A 30 -20.16 1.88 6.47
CA LEU A 30 -19.98 0.42 6.32
C LEU A 30 -20.57 -0.39 7.47
N GLU A 31 -20.51 0.14 8.70
CA GLU A 31 -21.10 -0.48 9.89
C GLU A 31 -22.62 -0.24 9.99
N SER A 32 -23.13 0.84 9.36
CA SER A 32 -24.57 1.17 9.31
C SER A 32 -25.29 0.56 8.10
N GLU A 33 -24.57 -0.07 7.15
CA GLU A 33 -25.19 -0.71 5.99
C GLU A 33 -25.81 -2.06 6.40
N GLU A 34 -27.15 -2.12 6.41
CA GLU A 34 -27.86 -3.39 6.61
C GLU A 34 -27.46 -4.40 5.52
N GLY A 35 -26.91 -5.54 5.94
CA GLY A 35 -26.46 -6.62 5.04
C GLY A 35 -24.95 -6.67 4.77
N GLY A 36 -24.17 -5.66 5.17
CA GLY A 36 -22.70 -5.70 5.17
C GLY A 36 -22.05 -5.94 3.79
N ALA A 37 -22.75 -5.64 2.70
CA ALA A 37 -22.31 -5.93 1.34
C ALA A 37 -21.08 -5.08 0.96
N ALA A 38 -21.07 -3.81 1.33
CA ALA A 38 -19.94 -2.91 1.12
C ALA A 38 -18.71 -3.32 1.97
N ALA A 39 -18.92 -3.77 3.21
CA ALA A 39 -17.85 -4.29 4.07
C ALA A 39 -17.19 -5.53 3.45
N LYS A 40 -18.00 -6.44 2.87
CA LYS A 40 -17.52 -7.64 2.18
C LYS A 40 -16.77 -7.28 0.88
N GLY A 41 -17.25 -6.28 0.13
CA GLY A 41 -16.58 -5.76 -1.06
C GLY A 41 -15.19 -5.20 -0.76
N ILE A 42 -15.04 -4.44 0.32
CA ILE A 42 -13.75 -3.88 0.74
C ILE A 42 -12.79 -4.98 1.22
N ASN A 43 -13.26 -5.97 1.98
CA ASN A 43 -12.42 -7.09 2.41
C ASN A 43 -11.85 -7.86 1.21
N ASN A 44 -12.70 -8.13 0.21
CA ASN A 44 -12.27 -8.75 -1.05
C ASN A 44 -11.26 -7.86 -1.80
N GLY A 45 -11.47 -6.55 -1.82
CA GLY A 45 -10.52 -5.59 -2.40
C GLY A 45 -9.15 -5.62 -1.71
N ILE A 46 -9.11 -5.64 -0.38
CA ILE A 46 -7.87 -5.76 0.40
C ILE A 46 -7.15 -7.06 0.05
N LEU A 47 -7.86 -8.19 0.02
CA LEU A 47 -7.28 -9.48 -0.37
C LEU A 47 -6.72 -9.45 -1.79
N TYR A 48 -7.43 -8.85 -2.75
CA TYR A 48 -6.96 -8.69 -4.13
C TYR A 48 -5.70 -7.82 -4.22
N LEU A 49 -5.66 -6.71 -3.48
CA LEU A 49 -4.50 -5.80 -3.48
C LEU A 49 -3.30 -6.42 -2.77
N MET A 50 -3.52 -7.20 -1.71
CA MET A 50 -2.46 -7.94 -1.01
C MET A 50 -1.90 -9.12 -1.80
N LEU A 51 -2.68 -9.73 -2.70
CA LEU A 51 -2.20 -10.84 -3.54
C LEU A 51 -0.98 -10.44 -4.38
N ILE A 52 -1.00 -9.23 -4.95
CA ILE A 52 0.04 -8.72 -5.85
C ILE A 52 1.43 -8.69 -5.20
N PRO A 53 1.66 -8.04 -4.03
CA PRO A 53 2.98 -8.02 -3.41
C PRO A 53 3.49 -9.43 -3.03
N TYR A 54 2.62 -10.35 -2.61
CA TYR A 54 3.05 -11.73 -2.31
C TYR A 54 3.54 -12.47 -3.56
N VAL A 55 2.80 -12.37 -4.67
CA VAL A 55 3.20 -12.99 -5.95
C VAL A 55 4.49 -12.38 -6.47
N LEU A 56 4.65 -11.05 -6.38
CA LEU A 56 5.87 -10.35 -6.78
C LEU A 56 7.09 -10.82 -5.99
N ILE A 57 6.98 -10.85 -4.66
CA ILE A 57 8.09 -11.30 -3.79
C ILE A 57 8.46 -12.75 -4.10
N GLY A 58 7.46 -13.63 -4.26
CA GLY A 58 7.68 -15.03 -4.64
C GLY A 58 8.36 -15.17 -6.01
N GLY A 59 7.91 -14.41 -7.02
CA GLY A 59 8.49 -14.40 -8.35
C GLY A 59 9.93 -13.90 -8.39
N ILE A 60 10.22 -12.81 -7.67
CA ILE A 60 11.58 -12.27 -7.53
C ILE A 60 12.48 -13.28 -6.82
N GLY A 61 12.01 -13.86 -5.70
CA GLY A 61 12.75 -14.89 -4.96
C GLY A 61 13.09 -16.10 -5.81
N TYR A 62 12.13 -16.59 -6.60
CA TYR A 62 12.35 -17.70 -7.54
C TYR A 62 13.34 -17.34 -8.65
N ALA A 63 13.24 -16.14 -9.22
CA ALA A 63 14.17 -15.66 -10.24
C ALA A 63 15.61 -15.62 -9.69
N ILE A 64 15.80 -15.07 -8.49
CA ILE A 64 17.10 -15.04 -7.81
C ILE A 64 17.62 -16.46 -7.56
N TYR A 65 16.79 -17.36 -7.04
CA TYR A 65 17.17 -18.76 -6.81
C TYR A 65 17.67 -19.43 -8.11
N ARG A 66 16.90 -19.29 -9.20
CA ARG A 66 17.27 -19.85 -10.50
C ARG A 66 18.58 -19.27 -11.02
N MET A 67 18.79 -17.96 -10.88
CA MET A 67 20.04 -17.30 -11.29
C MET A 67 21.25 -17.85 -10.52
N ARG A 68 21.12 -18.01 -9.19
CA ARG A 68 22.20 -18.55 -8.34
C ARG A 68 22.51 -20.01 -8.67
N GLN A 69 21.49 -20.82 -8.96
CA GLN A 69 21.69 -22.21 -9.37
C GLN A 69 22.41 -22.32 -10.72
N LYS A 70 22.08 -21.45 -11.69
CA LYS A 70 22.80 -21.38 -12.97
C LYS A 70 24.25 -20.95 -12.80
N ALA A 71 24.49 -19.88 -12.04
CA ALA A 71 25.84 -19.39 -11.77
C ALA A 71 26.69 -20.46 -11.06
N LYS A 72 26.13 -21.21 -10.12
CA LYS A 72 26.81 -22.35 -9.49
C LYS A 72 27.12 -23.47 -10.49
N ALA A 73 26.22 -23.76 -11.43
CA ALA A 73 26.44 -24.79 -12.44
C ALA A 73 27.50 -24.39 -13.49
N GLU A 74 27.68 -23.10 -13.76
CA GLU A 74 28.72 -22.57 -14.66
C GLU A 74 30.12 -22.50 -14.01
N ASP A 75 30.19 -22.49 -12.67
CA ASP A 75 31.44 -22.43 -11.88
C ASP A 75 32.01 -23.81 -11.49
N ASN A 76 31.31 -24.92 -11.81
CA ASN A 76 31.79 -26.30 -11.62
C ASN A 76 32.21 -26.92 -12.95
#